data_AF-A0A7S2N7Y8-F1
#
_entry.id   AF-A0A7S2N7Y8-F1
#
_cell.length_a   1.000
_cell.length_b   1.000
_cell.length_c   1.000
_cell.angle_alpha   90.00
_cell.angle_beta   90.00
_cell.angle_gamma   90.00
#
_symmetry.space_group_name_H-M   'P 1'
#
loop_
_entity.id
_entity.type
_entity.pdbx_description
1 polymer ?
#
loop_
_entity_poly.entity_id
_entity_poly.type
_entity_poly.pdbx_seq_one_letter_code
_entity_poly.pdbx_strand_id
1 'polypeptide(L)'
;QASAAASRSARARPPPAPAPQRLHPIAAAQGRGAAARAAGMSFSYSPTFFQHFPKYHAPHLKPGEEHKDPLDEIKPRCLVHCHSWLGEYNECVTRIRMRTDGKGDCKGQFEELTQCQDHCIAHELFGHMK
;
A
#
# COMPACT_ATOMS: atom_id res chain seq x y z
N GLN A 1 -34.84 13.00 -43.80
CA GLN A 1 -35.41 12.12 -42.77
C GLN A 1 -34.29 11.84 -41.78
N ALA A 2 -34.40 12.39 -40.58
CA ALA A 2 -33.36 12.39 -39.55
C ALA A 2 -33.62 11.26 -38.55
N SER A 3 -32.66 10.34 -38.39
CA SER A 3 -32.72 9.24 -37.42
C SER A 3 -31.98 9.65 -36.15
N ALA A 4 -32.72 10.01 -35.11
CA ALA A 4 -32.20 10.22 -33.77
C ALA A 4 -31.98 8.87 -33.08
N ALA A 5 -30.72 8.50 -32.84
CA ALA A 5 -30.36 7.37 -31.99
C ALA A 5 -30.15 7.85 -30.56
N ALA A 6 -31.10 7.52 -29.68
CA ALA A 6 -31.05 7.81 -28.26
C ALA A 6 -30.10 6.83 -27.54
N SER A 7 -28.92 7.32 -27.13
CA SER A 7 -27.98 6.58 -26.27
C SER A 7 -28.52 6.48 -24.84
N ARG A 8 -28.99 5.29 -24.45
CA ARG A 8 -29.35 4.97 -23.06
C ARG A 8 -28.08 4.76 -22.24
N SER A 9 -27.83 5.70 -21.34
CA SER A 9 -26.74 5.66 -20.35
C SER A 9 -27.05 4.60 -19.29
N ALA A 10 -26.42 3.43 -19.39
CA ALA A 10 -26.47 2.40 -18.35
C ALA A 10 -25.47 2.77 -17.23
N ARG A 11 -25.98 3.24 -16.08
CA ARG A 11 -25.18 3.43 -14.86
C ARG A 11 -24.78 2.06 -14.31
N ALA A 12 -23.50 1.71 -14.43
CA ALA A 12 -22.91 0.57 -13.75
C ALA A 12 -22.91 0.81 -12.23
N ARG A 13 -23.37 -0.19 -11.45
CA ARG A 13 -23.26 -0.21 -9.98
C ARG A 13 -21.81 -0.51 -9.55
N PRO A 14 -21.31 0.08 -8.45
CA PRO A 14 -20.00 -0.29 -7.91
C PRO A 14 -20.03 -1.68 -7.22
N PRO A 15 -18.90 -2.43 -7.24
CA PRO A 15 -18.79 -3.73 -6.58
C PRO A 15 -18.67 -3.62 -5.04
N PRO A 16 -19.08 -4.65 -4.28
CA PRO A 16 -18.97 -4.66 -2.82
C PRO A 16 -17.54 -4.96 -2.33
N ALA A 17 -17.18 -4.38 -1.19
CA ALA A 17 -15.88 -4.54 -0.54
C ALA A 17 -15.70 -5.93 0.14
N PRO A 18 -14.48 -6.50 0.16
CA PRO A 18 -14.20 -7.77 0.86
C PRO A 18 -13.95 -7.58 2.37
N ALA A 19 -14.44 -8.56 3.14
CA ALA A 19 -14.42 -8.64 4.61
C ALA A 19 -13.03 -9.04 5.19
N PRO A 20 -12.75 -8.74 6.47
CA PRO A 20 -11.48 -9.07 7.11
C PRO A 20 -11.35 -10.56 7.50
N GLN A 21 -10.17 -11.14 7.22
CA GLN A 21 -9.86 -12.55 7.50
C GLN A 21 -9.49 -12.77 8.98
N ARG A 22 -10.10 -13.79 9.60
CA ARG A 22 -9.74 -14.32 10.93
C ARG A 22 -8.49 -15.21 10.81
N LEU A 23 -7.45 -14.94 11.60
CA LEU A 23 -6.32 -15.86 11.78
C LEU A 23 -6.65 -16.97 12.78
N HIS A 24 -6.27 -18.21 12.43
CA HIS A 24 -6.35 -19.41 13.27
C HIS A 24 -5.15 -19.50 14.23
N PRO A 25 -5.31 -20.06 15.46
CA PRO A 25 -4.20 -20.32 16.36
C PRO A 25 -3.49 -21.65 16.03
N ILE A 26 -2.16 -21.65 16.10
CA ILE A 26 -1.29 -22.81 15.93
C ILE A 26 -1.13 -23.52 17.29
N ALA A 27 -1.34 -24.84 17.29
CA ALA A 27 -1.27 -25.72 18.44
C ALA A 27 0.16 -25.85 19.02
N ALA A 28 0.29 -25.80 20.35
CA ALA A 28 1.54 -26.09 21.06
C ALA A 28 1.47 -27.49 21.68
N ALA A 29 2.43 -28.34 21.30
CA ALA A 29 2.61 -29.70 21.81
C ALA A 29 3.30 -29.72 23.19
N GLN A 30 2.95 -30.72 24.00
CA GLN A 30 3.44 -30.97 25.36
C GLN A 30 4.76 -31.75 25.36
N GLY A 31 5.63 -31.49 26.34
CA GLY A 31 6.80 -32.32 26.66
C GLY A 31 7.25 -32.13 28.12
N ARG A 32 7.36 -33.24 28.86
CA ARG A 32 7.60 -33.37 30.32
C ARG A 32 9.09 -33.25 30.70
N GLY A 33 9.39 -32.81 31.93
CA GLY A 33 10.73 -32.96 32.56
C GLY A 33 10.83 -32.38 33.98
N ALA A 34 11.54 -33.04 34.88
CA ALA A 34 11.44 -32.99 36.34
C ALA A 34 12.05 -31.77 37.06
N ALA A 35 11.63 -31.59 38.33
CA ALA A 35 11.93 -30.48 39.23
C ALA A 35 13.35 -30.47 39.83
N ALA A 36 13.94 -29.27 39.97
CA ALA A 36 14.94 -28.94 40.98
C ALA A 36 14.74 -27.51 41.47
N ARG A 37 14.75 -27.34 42.80
CA ARG A 37 14.41 -26.12 43.56
C ARG A 37 15.42 -24.99 43.33
N ALA A 38 14.92 -23.78 43.10
CA ALA A 38 15.61 -22.53 43.43
C ALA A 38 14.58 -21.50 43.90
N ALA A 39 14.90 -20.86 45.02
CA ALA A 39 14.04 -19.93 45.74
C ALA A 39 13.90 -18.58 45.03
N GLY A 40 12.78 -17.90 45.31
CA GLY A 40 12.71 -16.43 45.26
C GLY A 40 12.20 -15.83 43.94
N MET A 41 11.20 -14.96 44.08
CA MET A 41 10.61 -14.07 43.06
C MET A 41 9.62 -14.72 42.08
N SER A 42 8.48 -15.21 42.60
CA SER A 42 7.25 -15.25 41.81
C SER A 42 6.73 -13.81 41.62
N PHE A 43 7.35 -13.04 40.74
CA PHE A 43 6.72 -11.81 40.27
C PHE A 43 5.59 -12.24 39.35
N SER A 44 4.33 -12.12 39.81
CA SER A 44 3.15 -12.36 39.00
C SER A 44 3.23 -11.49 37.75
N TYR A 45 3.68 -12.08 36.63
CA TYR A 45 3.62 -11.44 35.33
C TYR A 45 2.14 -11.38 34.92
N SER A 46 1.46 -10.33 35.38
CA SER A 46 0.13 -10.00 34.92
C SER A 46 0.26 -9.42 33.51
N PRO A 47 -0.28 -10.06 32.46
CA PRO A 47 -0.16 -9.57 31.08
C PRO A 47 -0.96 -8.28 30.87
N THR A 48 -1.78 -7.87 31.83
CA THR A 48 -2.48 -6.57 31.83
C THR A 48 -1.58 -5.39 32.20
N PHE A 49 -0.38 -5.63 32.72
CA PHE A 49 0.66 -4.59 32.80
C PHE A 49 1.31 -4.34 31.43
N PHE A 50 1.15 -5.26 30.49
CA PHE A 50 1.59 -5.05 29.11
C PHE A 50 0.57 -4.20 28.38
N GLN A 51 0.95 -2.94 28.25
CA GLN A 51 0.68 -2.15 27.06
C GLN A 51 -0.78 -1.70 26.89
N HIS A 52 -1.27 -0.88 27.82
CA HIS A 52 -2.16 0.18 27.34
C HIS A 52 -1.31 1.15 26.52
N PHE A 53 -1.05 0.83 25.24
CA PHE A 53 -0.48 1.80 24.32
C PHE A 53 -1.48 2.94 24.24
N PRO A 54 -1.15 4.16 24.72
CA PRO A 54 -1.99 5.30 24.47
C PRO A 54 -2.14 5.37 22.96
N LYS A 55 -3.39 5.38 22.48
CA LYS A 55 -3.66 5.55 21.05
C LYS A 55 -3.03 6.90 20.69
N TYR A 56 -1.91 6.88 19.97
CA TYR A 56 -1.17 8.09 19.65
C TYR A 56 -2.07 8.96 18.78
N HIS A 57 -2.67 9.97 19.41
CA HIS A 57 -3.36 11.04 18.71
C HIS A 57 -2.32 12.12 18.49
N ALA A 58 -1.78 12.18 17.26
CA ALA A 58 -0.90 13.27 16.86
C ALA A 58 -1.61 14.61 17.17
N PRO A 59 -1.10 15.46 18.08
CA PRO A 59 -1.81 16.65 18.56
C PRO A 59 -2.12 17.70 17.47
N HIS A 60 -1.62 17.49 16.26
CA HIS A 60 -1.76 18.40 15.13
C HIS A 60 -2.82 17.97 14.09
N LEU A 61 -3.37 16.76 14.17
CA LEU A 61 -4.47 16.34 13.31
C LEU A 61 -5.79 16.61 14.04
N LYS A 62 -6.51 17.65 13.61
CA LYS A 62 -7.93 17.78 13.96
C LYS A 62 -8.65 16.53 13.46
N PRO A 63 -9.59 15.95 14.24
CA PRO A 63 -10.33 14.77 13.81
C PRO A 63 -11.13 15.09 12.54
N GLY A 64 -10.63 14.64 11.38
CA GLY A 64 -11.23 14.89 10.06
C GLY A 64 -10.32 15.62 9.05
N GLU A 65 -9.15 16.13 9.47
CA GLU A 65 -8.17 16.75 8.58
C GLU A 65 -7.00 15.78 8.38
N GLU A 66 -7.17 14.81 7.49
CA GLU A 66 -6.04 14.01 6.98
C GLU A 66 -5.07 14.95 6.28
N HIS A 67 -3.86 15.09 6.82
CA HIS A 67 -2.78 15.80 6.13
C HIS A 67 -2.49 15.03 4.84
N LYS A 68 -2.83 15.63 3.69
CA LYS A 68 -2.60 15.00 2.38
C LYS A 68 -1.12 14.80 2.17
N ASP A 69 -0.74 13.61 1.70
CA ASP A 69 0.64 13.33 1.36
C ASP A 69 1.09 14.26 0.22
N PRO A 70 2.17 15.05 0.39
CA PRO A 70 2.67 15.94 -0.66
C PRO A 70 3.11 15.16 -1.90
N LEU A 71 3.39 13.86 -1.75
CA LEU A 71 3.70 12.96 -2.86
C LEU A 71 2.61 12.92 -3.93
N ASP A 72 1.34 13.03 -3.56
CA ASP A 72 0.25 12.92 -4.54
C ASP A 72 0.14 14.15 -5.45
N GLU A 73 0.65 15.30 -5.00
CA GLU A 73 0.74 16.52 -5.80
C GLU A 73 2.01 16.57 -6.68
N ILE A 74 3.09 15.94 -6.23
CA ILE A 74 4.40 15.95 -6.91
C ILE A 74 4.48 14.86 -8.00
N LYS A 75 3.94 13.66 -7.73
CA LYS A 75 3.91 12.53 -8.69
C LYS A 75 3.44 12.92 -10.10
N PRO A 76 2.29 13.60 -10.30
CA PRO A 76 1.81 13.95 -11.65
C PRO A 76 2.73 14.94 -12.36
N ARG A 77 3.37 15.86 -11.63
CA ARG A 77 4.34 16.80 -12.23
C ARG A 77 5.59 16.06 -12.73
N CYS A 78 6.13 15.16 -11.91
CA CYS A 78 7.29 14.34 -12.28
C CYS A 78 7.00 13.37 -13.44
N LEU A 79 5.77 12.86 -13.57
CA LEU A 79 5.39 12.02 -14.71
C LEU A 79 5.46 12.76 -16.06
N VAL A 80 5.19 14.08 -16.08
CA VAL A 80 5.34 14.88 -17.31
C VAL A 80 6.81 14.99 -17.72
N HIS A 81 7.72 15.11 -16.75
CA HIS A 81 9.16 15.15 -17.03
C HIS A 81 9.67 13.81 -17.57
N CYS A 82 9.21 12.70 -17.00
CA CYS A 82 9.62 11.34 -17.36
C CYS A 82 8.78 10.71 -18.50
N HIS A 83 8.21 11.52 -19.40
CA HIS A 83 7.26 11.03 -20.41
C HIS A 83 7.86 10.01 -21.40
N SER A 84 9.16 10.08 -21.70
CA SER A 84 9.80 9.14 -22.63
C SER A 84 9.78 7.71 -22.07
N TRP A 85 10.22 7.55 -20.82
CA TRP A 85 10.21 6.28 -20.10
C TRP A 85 8.81 5.75 -19.87
N LEU A 86 7.85 6.66 -19.63
CA LEU A 86 6.44 6.30 -19.52
C LEU A 86 5.90 5.71 -20.84
N GLY A 87 6.32 6.26 -21.98
CA GLY A 87 5.99 5.71 -23.31
C GLY A 87 6.48 4.28 -23.47
N GLU A 88 7.76 4.03 -23.22
CA GLU A 88 8.36 2.70 -23.35
C GLU A 88 7.74 1.66 -22.40
N TYR A 89 7.44 2.07 -21.16
CA TYR A 89 6.74 1.22 -20.21
C TYR A 89 5.33 0.87 -20.71
N ASN A 90 4.58 1.84 -21.23
CA ASN A 90 3.22 1.62 -21.76
C ASN A 90 3.22 0.72 -22.99
N GLU A 91 4.22 0.86 -23.87
CA GLU A 91 4.41 -0.04 -25.01
C GLU A 91 4.67 -1.48 -24.54
N CYS A 92 5.56 -1.65 -23.56
CA CYS A 92 5.82 -2.95 -22.95
C CYS A 92 4.54 -3.56 -22.34
N VAL A 93 3.78 -2.79 -21.56
CA VAL A 93 2.54 -3.25 -20.93
C VAL A 93 1.52 -3.66 -21.98
N THR A 94 1.40 -2.88 -23.06
CA THR A 94 0.50 -3.19 -24.18
C THR A 94 0.88 -4.51 -24.85
N ARG A 95 2.17 -4.71 -25.11
CA ARG A 95 2.70 -5.97 -25.69
C ARG A 95 2.42 -7.18 -24.81
N ILE A 96 2.62 -7.06 -23.49
CA ILE A 96 2.38 -8.16 -22.55
C ILE A 96 0.89 -8.46 -22.43
N ARG A 97 0.03 -7.44 -22.38
CA ARG A 97 -1.43 -7.61 -22.36
C ARG A 97 -1.98 -8.34 -23.58
N MET A 98 -1.35 -8.17 -24.75
CA MET A 98 -1.72 -8.87 -25.98
C MET A 98 -1.22 -10.32 -26.03
N ARG A 99 -0.29 -10.71 -25.15
CA ARG A 99 0.25 -12.07 -25.09
C ARG A 99 -0.67 -12.97 -24.28
N THR A 100 -1.05 -14.11 -24.85
CA THR A 100 -1.84 -15.16 -24.17
C THR A 100 -0.99 -16.10 -23.31
N ASP A 101 0.33 -16.04 -23.45
CA ASP A 101 1.26 -17.00 -22.82
C ASP A 101 1.50 -16.74 -21.33
N GLY A 102 1.00 -15.62 -20.79
CA GLY A 102 1.17 -15.24 -19.38
C GLY A 102 2.62 -15.04 -18.91
N LYS A 103 3.56 -15.02 -19.85
CA LYS A 103 5.00 -14.90 -19.60
C LYS A 103 5.49 -13.51 -20.02
N GLY A 104 6.54 -13.01 -19.37
CA GLY A 104 7.20 -11.75 -19.70
C GLY A 104 6.84 -10.65 -18.72
N ASP A 105 7.83 -9.78 -18.45
CA ASP A 105 7.74 -8.73 -17.43
C ASP A 105 8.20 -7.39 -18.01
N CYS A 106 7.61 -6.29 -17.54
CA CYS A 106 8.04 -4.93 -17.85
C CYS A 106 8.97 -4.34 -16.77
N LYS A 107 9.60 -5.19 -15.94
CA LYS A 107 10.38 -4.77 -14.78
C LYS A 107 11.54 -3.85 -15.16
N GLY A 108 12.26 -4.14 -16.24
CA GLY A 108 13.35 -3.28 -16.72
C GLY A 108 12.89 -1.87 -17.10
N GLN A 109 11.83 -1.76 -17.91
CA GLN A 109 11.29 -0.44 -18.29
C GLN A 109 10.67 0.30 -17.11
N PHE A 110 10.15 -0.44 -16.13
CA PHE A 110 9.63 0.13 -14.90
C PHE A 110 10.76 0.71 -14.03
N GLU A 111 11.90 0.02 -13.92
CA GLU A 111 13.05 0.48 -13.13
C GLU A 111 13.59 1.82 -13.63
N GLU A 112 13.75 1.99 -14.95
CA GLU A 112 14.19 3.25 -15.56
C GLU A 112 13.17 4.39 -15.34
N LEU A 113 11.87 4.09 -15.47
CA LEU A 113 10.80 5.04 -15.19
C LEU A 113 10.83 5.50 -13.72
N THR A 114 10.98 4.55 -12.78
CA THR A 114 11.06 4.87 -11.35
C THR A 114 12.33 5.63 -11.01
N GLN A 115 13.47 5.34 -11.65
CA GLN A 115 14.70 6.07 -11.42
C GLN A 115 14.58 7.55 -11.83
N CYS A 116 13.94 7.82 -12.97
CA CYS A 116 13.63 9.19 -13.39
C CYS A 116 12.65 9.87 -12.42
N GLN A 117 11.59 9.17 -12.02
CA GLN A 117 10.58 9.71 -11.12
C GLN A 117 11.16 10.02 -9.74
N ASP A 118 11.94 9.12 -9.16
CA ASP A 118 12.57 9.30 -7.85
C ASP A 118 13.58 10.44 -7.86
N HIS A 119 14.33 10.60 -8.95
CA HIS A 119 15.24 11.74 -9.11
C HIS A 119 14.48 13.07 -9.06
N CYS A 120 13.34 13.17 -9.78
CA CYS A 120 12.48 14.35 -9.76
C CYS A 120 11.83 14.58 -8.38
N ILE A 121 11.23 13.54 -7.78
CA ILE A 121 10.54 13.64 -6.49
C ILE A 121 11.52 14.07 -5.40
N ALA A 122 12.75 13.54 -5.39
CA ALA A 122 13.74 13.90 -4.39
C ALA A 122 14.04 15.41 -4.34
N HIS A 123 13.99 16.10 -5.48
CA HIS A 123 14.22 17.54 -5.52
C HIS A 123 13.06 18.37 -4.94
N GLU A 124 11.81 17.93 -5.12
CA GLU A 124 10.63 18.66 -4.63
C GLU A 124 10.18 18.24 -3.22
N LEU A 125 10.35 16.97 -2.86
CA LEU A 125 9.79 16.39 -1.63
C LEU A 125 10.33 17.06 -0.36
N PHE A 126 11.64 17.33 -0.29
CA PHE A 126 12.25 18.00 0.85
C PHE A 126 11.84 19.47 0.99
N GLY A 127 11.27 20.10 -0.05
CA GLY A 127 10.68 21.43 0.06
C GLY A 127 9.32 21.45 0.77
N HIS A 128 8.61 20.32 0.77
CA HIS A 128 7.28 20.18 1.37
C HIS A 128 7.31 19.54 2.77
N MET A 129 8.43 18.95 3.17
CA MET A 129 8.63 18.39 4.51
C MET A 129 9.22 19.47 5.44
N LYS A 130 8.55 19.72 6.58
CA LYS A 130 8.97 20.68 7.61
C LYS A 130 9.40 19.97 8.89
#